data_AF-X1GZM6-F1
#
_entry.id   AF-X1GZM6-F1
#
_cell.length_a   1.000
_cell.length_b   1.000
_cell.length_c   1.000
_cell.angle_alpha   90.00
_cell.angle_beta   90.00
_cell.angle_gamma   90.00
#
_symmetry.space_group_name_H-M   'P 1'
#
loop_
_entity.id
_entity.type
_entity.pdbx_description
1 polymer ?
#
loop_
_entity_poly.entity_id
_entity_poly.type
_entity_poly.pdbx_seq_one_letter_code
_entity_poly.pdbx_strand_id
1 'polypeptide(L)'
;MIGAPTYEVSMFPPVEAVLNMAAHKHIKNKKVAYFGSYGWSGGARKNLEKIIEPLKWELADTLEFKGCPTEEELKKGEEFGRRFAELIKKGT
;
A
#
# COMPACT_ATOMS: atom_id res chain seq x y z
N MET A 1 1.95 -5.82 -4.10
CA MET A 1 1.20 -4.55 -4.12
C MET A 1 0.05 -4.67 -3.15
N ILE A 2 -0.27 -3.61 -2.39
CA ILE A 2 -1.25 -3.63 -1.29
C ILE A 2 -2.23 -2.47 -1.54
N GLY A 3 -3.53 -2.77 -1.52
CA GLY A 3 -4.58 -1.78 -1.69
C GLY A 3 -5.48 -1.73 -0.46
N ALA A 4 -5.61 -0.57 0.19
CA ALA A 4 -6.56 -0.40 1.29
C ALA A 4 -7.02 1.06 1.42
N PRO A 5 -8.32 1.33 1.62
CA PRO A 5 -8.76 2.66 2.01
C PRO A 5 -8.46 2.94 3.48
N THR A 6 -8.54 4.22 3.85
CA THR A 6 -8.67 4.61 5.25
C THR A 6 -10.07 4.30 5.76
N TYR A 7 -10.14 3.51 6.83
CA TYR A 7 -11.36 3.17 7.56
C TYR A 7 -11.15 3.54 9.03
N GLU A 8 -11.97 4.45 9.57
CA GLU A 8 -11.87 4.90 10.97
C GLU A 8 -10.46 5.38 11.37
N VAL A 9 -9.80 6.18 10.51
CA VAL A 9 -8.44 6.72 10.72
C VAL A 9 -7.35 5.62 10.76
N SER A 10 -7.69 4.39 10.38
CA SER A 10 -6.79 3.24 10.28
C SER A 10 -6.93 2.55 8.92
N MET A 11 -6.24 1.41 8.75
CA MET A 11 -6.38 0.55 7.59
C MET A 11 -7.70 -0.22 7.62
N PHE A 12 -8.25 -0.50 6.44
CA PHE A 12 -9.40 -1.40 6.31
C PHE A 12 -9.12 -2.79 6.93
N PRO A 13 -9.95 -3.27 7.88
CA PRO A 13 -9.61 -4.44 8.72
C PRO A 13 -9.26 -5.73 7.96
N PRO A 14 -9.93 -6.10 6.85
CA PRO A 14 -9.55 -7.28 6.08
C PRO A 14 -8.13 -7.24 5.52
N VAL A 15 -7.64 -6.06 5.12
CA VAL A 15 -6.27 -5.92 4.60
C VAL A 15 -5.27 -5.98 5.75
N GLU A 16 -5.56 -5.32 6.87
CA GLU A 16 -4.76 -5.40 8.09
C GLU A 16 -4.64 -6.85 8.58
N ALA A 17 -5.72 -7.64 8.56
CA ALA A 17 -5.68 -9.06 8.90
C ALA A 17 -4.73 -9.87 8.01
N VAL A 18 -4.73 -9.62 6.69
CA VAL A 18 -3.81 -10.29 5.75
C VAL A 18 -2.35 -9.93 6.03
N LEU A 19 -2.07 -8.66 6.32
CA LEU A 19 -0.72 -8.21 6.65
C LEU A 19 -0.23 -8.79 7.99
N ASN A 20 -1.11 -8.87 8.99
CA ASN A 20 -0.80 -9.52 10.26
C ASN A 20 -0.55 -11.03 10.09
N MET A 21 -1.29 -11.71 9.22
CA MET A 21 -0.98 -13.10 8.86
C MET A 21 0.41 -13.24 8.22
N ALA A 22 0.78 -12.32 7.31
CA ALA A 22 2.13 -12.30 6.74
C ALA A 22 3.20 -12.05 7.80
N ALA A 23 2.91 -11.19 8.77
CA ALA A 23 3.79 -10.90 9.89
C ALA A 23 3.99 -12.11 10.80
N HIS A 24 2.89 -12.80 11.17
CA HIS A 24 2.91 -14.04 11.95
C HIS A 24 3.68 -15.16 11.26
N LYS A 25 3.63 -15.22 9.93
CA LYS A 25 4.39 -16.19 9.13
C LYS A 25 5.83 -15.75 8.85
N HIS A 26 6.27 -14.61 9.40
CA HIS A 26 7.60 -14.05 9.18
C HIS A 26 7.98 -13.92 7.70
N ILE A 27 7.03 -13.53 6.84
CA ILE A 27 7.34 -13.23 5.45
C ILE A 27 8.17 -11.96 5.44
N LYS A 28 9.46 -12.05 5.12
CA LYS A 28 10.42 -10.92 5.21
C LYS A 28 10.94 -10.48 3.84
N ASN A 29 11.57 -9.30 3.82
CA ASN A 29 12.36 -8.77 2.72
C ASN A 29 11.59 -8.69 1.38
N LYS A 30 10.35 -8.19 1.42
CA LYS A 30 9.54 -7.97 0.21
C LYS A 30 9.60 -6.51 -0.20
N LYS A 31 9.68 -6.27 -1.51
CA LYS A 31 9.41 -4.96 -2.10
C LYS A 31 7.92 -4.82 -2.34
N VAL A 32 7.32 -3.76 -1.84
CA VAL A 32 5.88 -3.53 -1.91
C VAL A 32 5.58 -2.11 -2.38
N ALA A 33 4.38 -1.93 -2.93
CA ALA A 33 3.81 -0.63 -3.24
C ALA A 33 2.41 -0.58 -2.63
N TYR A 34 2.00 0.60 -2.17
CA TYR A 34 0.69 0.81 -1.54
C TYR A 34 -0.16 1.78 -2.33
N PHE A 35 -1.46 1.49 -2.42
CA PHE A 35 -2.43 2.47 -2.89
C PHE A 35 -3.70 2.46 -2.04
N GLY A 36 -4.38 3.59 -1.95
CA GLY A 36 -5.56 3.70 -1.10
C GLY A 36 -6.30 5.01 -1.25
N SER A 37 -7.60 5.00 -0.93
CA SER A 37 -8.40 6.21 -0.85
C SER A 37 -8.67 6.64 0.58
N TYR A 38 -8.96 7.92 0.80
CA TYR A 38 -9.37 8.45 2.09
C TYR A 38 -10.45 9.52 1.96
N GLY A 39 -11.26 9.71 3.01
CA GLY A 39 -12.28 10.75 3.05
C GLY A 39 -11.75 12.11 3.53
N TRP A 40 -10.97 12.09 4.61
CA TRP A 40 -10.47 13.29 5.31
C TRP A 40 -9.01 13.15 5.71
N SER A 41 -8.71 12.63 6.90
CA SER A 41 -7.39 12.68 7.52
C SER A 41 -6.42 11.57 7.10
N GLY A 42 -6.88 10.61 6.29
CA GLY A 42 -6.10 9.40 5.99
C GLY A 42 -5.82 8.56 7.25
N GLY A 43 -4.78 7.72 7.19
CA GLY A 43 -4.31 6.94 8.34
C GLY A 43 -3.95 5.49 8.01
N ALA A 44 -4.52 4.92 6.94
CA ALA A 44 -4.22 3.56 6.50
C ALA A 44 -2.74 3.34 6.18
N ARG A 45 -2.07 4.30 5.52
CA ARG A 45 -0.63 4.23 5.22
C ARG A 45 0.23 4.12 6.49
N LYS A 46 -0.07 4.90 7.53
CA LYS A 46 0.68 4.86 8.78
C LYS A 46 0.53 3.50 9.47
N ASN A 47 -0.66 2.90 9.40
CA ASN A 47 -0.90 1.55 9.91
C ASN A 47 -0.12 0.51 9.08
N LEU A 48 -0.11 0.62 7.75
CA LEU A 48 0.72 -0.21 6.87
C LEU A 48 2.20 -0.19 7.29
N GLU A 49 2.78 1.00 7.37
CA GLU A 49 4.20 1.20 7.67
C GLU A 49 4.60 0.50 8.98
N LYS A 50 3.76 0.59 10.02
CA LYS A 50 3.97 -0.10 11.30
C LYS A 50 3.99 -1.63 11.18
N ILE A 51 3.10 -2.20 10.37
CA ILE A 51 3.00 -3.67 10.22
C ILE A 51 4.20 -4.21 9.43
N ILE A 52 4.64 -3.48 8.40
CA ILE A 52 5.66 -3.97 7.47
C ILE A 52 7.10 -3.68 7.90
N GLU A 53 7.32 -2.68 8.77
CA GLU A 53 8.63 -2.32 9.33
C GLU A 53 9.36 -3.53 9.98
N PRO A 54 8.77 -4.29 10.93
CA PRO A 54 9.45 -5.44 11.53
C PRO A 54 9.71 -6.59 10.54
N LEU A 55 9.03 -6.59 9.39
CA LEU A 55 9.22 -7.56 8.31
C LEU A 55 10.34 -7.18 7.35
N LYS A 56 10.93 -5.98 7.51
CA LYS A 56 11.91 -5.40 6.58
C LYS A 56 11.38 -5.36 5.15
N TRP A 57 10.10 -5.08 4.99
CA TRP A 57 9.57 -4.82 3.65
C TRP A 57 9.93 -3.41 3.23
N GLU A 58 10.32 -3.26 1.98
CA GLU A 58 10.64 -1.99 1.36
C GLU A 58 9.36 -1.43 0.71
N LEU A 59 8.81 -0.36 1.27
CA LEU A 59 7.71 0.38 0.65
C LEU A 59 8.27 1.30 -0.44
N ALA A 60 8.22 0.83 -1.68
CA ALA A 60 8.91 1.44 -2.82
C ALA A 60 8.15 2.62 -3.45
N ASP A 61 6.81 2.59 -3.43
CA ASP A 61 5.97 3.68 -3.95
C ASP A 61 4.61 3.68 -3.25
N THR A 62 3.94 4.84 -3.24
CA THR A 62 2.62 5.03 -2.65
C THR A 62 1.72 5.90 -3.53
N LEU A 63 0.45 5.53 -3.68
CA LEU A 63 -0.57 6.35 -4.34
C LEU A 63 -1.80 6.53 -3.45
N GLU A 64 -2.06 7.76 -3.02
CA GLU A 64 -3.23 8.08 -2.20
C GLU A 64 -4.09 9.14 -2.88
N PHE A 65 -5.41 8.95 -2.86
CA PHE A 65 -6.38 9.87 -3.47
C PHE A 65 -7.63 10.05 -2.59
N LYS A 66 -8.35 11.15 -2.80
CA LYS A 66 -9.48 11.52 -1.93
C LYS A 66 -10.80 11.05 -2.53
N GLY A 67 -11.54 10.22 -1.80
CA GLY A 67 -12.86 9.75 -2.23
C GLY A 67 -12.81 8.91 -3.51
N CYS A 68 -13.63 9.29 -4.49
CA CYS A 68 -13.71 8.62 -5.79
C CYS A 68 -12.61 9.15 -6.73
N PRO A 69 -11.87 8.29 -7.44
CA PRO A 69 -10.81 8.76 -8.34
C PRO A 69 -11.38 9.48 -9.57
N THR A 70 -10.74 10.58 -9.92
CA THR A 70 -10.85 11.31 -11.18
C THR A 70 -10.09 10.60 -12.30
N GLU A 71 -10.33 11.01 -13.56
CA GLU A 71 -9.56 10.49 -14.71
C GLU A 71 -8.05 10.73 -14.57
N GLU A 72 -7.64 11.84 -13.96
CA GLU A 72 -6.23 12.13 -13.71
C GLU A 72 -5.63 11.16 -12.68
N GLU A 73 -6.38 10.85 -11.62
CA GLU A 73 -5.97 9.87 -10.61
C GLU A 73 -5.91 8.44 -11.17
N LEU A 74 -6.79 8.09 -12.10
CA LEU A 74 -6.72 6.82 -12.83
C LEU A 74 -5.45 6.74 -13.69
N LYS A 75 -5.10 7.81 -14.41
CA LYS A 75 -3.82 7.88 -15.16
C LYS A 75 -2.61 7.76 -14.23
N LYS A 76 -2.62 8.45 -13.08
CA LYS A 76 -1.59 8.28 -12.03
C LYS A 76 -1.52 6.85 -11.52
N GLY A 77 -2.66 6.15 -11.44
CA GLY A 77 -2.75 4.73 -11.10
C GLY A 77 -2.05 3.81 -12.10
N GLU A 78 -2.25 4.05 -13.40
CA GLU A 78 -1.55 3.31 -14.46
C GLU A 78 -0.03 3.54 -14.40
N GLU A 79 0.39 4.81 -14.25
CA GLU A 79 1.80 5.15 -14.12
C GLU A 79 2.43 4.56 -12.85
N PHE A 80 1.70 4.56 -11.74
CA PHE A 80 2.11 3.94 -10.48
C PHE A 80 2.37 2.44 -10.65
N GLY A 81 1.44 1.73 -11.31
CA GLY A 81 1.62 0.32 -11.65
C GLY A 81 2.85 0.08 -12.53
N ARG A 82 3.05 0.92 -13.55
CA ARG A 82 4.22 0.85 -14.44
C ARG A 82 5.53 1.04 -13.68
N ARG A 83 5.65 2.07 -12.83
CA ARG A 83 6.86 2.33 -12.02
C ARG A 83 7.19 1.14 -11.12
N PHE A 84 6.18 0.57 -10.47
CA PHE A 84 6.40 -0.60 -9.62
C PHE A 84 6.83 -1.83 -10.42
N ALA A 85 6.21 -2.10 -11.58
CA ALA A 85 6.60 -3.20 -12.45
C ALA A 85 8.06 -3.09 -12.94
N GLU A 86 8.49 -1.88 -13.33
CA GLU A 86 9.88 -1.61 -13.73
C GLU A 86 10.87 -1.84 -12.58
N LEU A 87 10.50 -1.43 -11.36
CA LEU A 87 11.31 -1.62 -10.16
C LEU A 87 11.50 -3.10 -9.82
N ILE A 88 10.45 -3.92 -9.98
CA ILE A 88 10.54 -5.37 -9.79
C ILE A 88 11.40 -6.01 -10.89
N LYS A 89 11.22 -5.61 -12.15
CA LYS A 89 12.00 -6.14 -13.29
C LYS A 89 13.51 -5.87 -13.16
N LYS A 90 13.90 -4.72 -12.63
CA LYS A 90 15.32 -4.36 -12.40
C LYS A 90 15.95 -5.07 -11.19
N GLY A 91 15.12 -5.59 -10.27
CA GLY A 91 15.55 -6.24 -9.03
C GLY A 91 15.59 -7.77 -9.10
N THR A 92 15.56 -8.34 -10.31
CA THR A 92 15.83 -9.76 -10.62
C THR A 92 17.17 -9.85 -11.31
#